data_AF-A0A821KTQ3-F1
#
_entry.id   AF-A0A821KTQ3-F1
#
_cell.length_a   1.000
_cell.length_b   1.000
_cell.length_c   1.000
_cell.angle_alpha   90.00
_cell.angle_beta   90.00
_cell.angle_gamma   90.00
#
_symmetry.space_group_name_H-M   'P 1'
#
loop_
_entity.id
_entity.type
_entity.pdbx_description
1 polymer ?
#
loop_
_entity_poly.entity_id
_entity_poly.type
_entity_poly.pdbx_seq_one_letter_code
_entity_poly.pdbx_strand_id
1 'polypeptide(L)'
;MVYYQHGRVISASNSFCSWWNWWEYSTNGVLLFVMAWGSIERHLLVFNRTIMDTKRKRFFYHVLPMASVCIYPFIFYFAIIILNTCKNRWNYNEVFCEIPCYLMDQKILATYDFIADVVFPVCAIAIANISLIFRIVWQKRRHQALWRRQYKLTRQLIFIAVIYTVFWFPLTFNGLVITFTSSTILQNIQVECFFFLLHMVPSLLPFISLTCLSNFMQIVLKKPRMVVVPLP
;
A
#
# COMPACT_ATOMS: atom_id res chain seq x y z
N MET A 1 20.29 11.12 -3.23
CA MET A 1 21.75 11.26 -2.95
C MET A 1 22.25 12.70 -2.92
N VAL A 2 21.59 13.69 -3.53
CA VAL A 2 22.11 15.08 -3.53
C VAL A 2 22.00 15.79 -2.17
N TYR A 3 20.99 15.45 -1.36
CA TYR A 3 20.85 15.98 0.01
C TYR A 3 22.11 15.71 0.86
N TYR A 4 22.69 14.50 0.80
CA TYR A 4 23.89 14.15 1.55
C TYR A 4 25.13 14.97 1.18
N GLN A 5 25.17 15.58 -0.01
CA GLN A 5 26.29 16.41 -0.44
C GLN A 5 26.10 17.89 -0.11
N HIS A 6 24.86 18.39 -0.12
CA HIS A 6 24.58 19.83 -0.02
C HIS A 6 23.86 20.24 1.27
N GLY A 7 23.36 19.28 2.06
CA GLY A 7 22.59 19.53 3.28
C GLY A 7 21.29 20.30 3.06
N ARG A 8 20.81 20.38 1.81
CA ARG A 8 19.62 21.14 1.40
C ARG A 8 18.92 20.48 0.22
N VAL A 9 17.62 20.69 0.10
CA VAL A 9 16.81 20.25 -1.05
C VAL A 9 17.03 21.20 -2.24
N ILE A 10 17.38 20.67 -3.41
CA ILE A 10 17.79 21.45 -4.62
C ILE A 10 16.64 22.33 -5.17
N SER A 11 15.41 22.13 -4.71
CA SER A 11 14.25 22.94 -5.11
C SER A 11 13.33 23.21 -3.92
N ALA A 12 13.85 23.97 -2.96
CA ALA A 12 13.12 24.50 -1.81
C ALA A 12 12.08 25.55 -2.21
N SER A 13 11.06 25.14 -2.98
CA SER A 13 9.92 25.98 -3.32
C SER A 13 8.63 25.39 -2.74
N ASN A 14 7.72 26.28 -2.35
CA ASN A 14 6.40 25.89 -1.83
C ASN A 14 5.64 24.97 -2.82
N SER A 15 5.74 25.28 -4.12
CA SER A 15 5.12 24.49 -5.18
C SER A 15 5.72 23.08 -5.25
N PHE A 16 7.05 22.97 -5.24
CA PHE A 16 7.72 21.66 -5.27
C PHE A 16 7.28 20.78 -4.09
N CYS A 17 7.29 21.31 -2.87
CA CYS A 17 6.88 20.54 -1.69
C CYS A 17 5.40 20.14 -1.72
N SER A 18 4.52 21.00 -2.26
CA SER A 18 3.10 20.67 -2.40
C SER A 18 2.88 19.54 -3.41
N TRP A 19 3.56 19.59 -4.56
CA TRP A 19 3.51 18.51 -5.56
C TRP A 19 4.13 17.21 -5.07
N TRP A 20 5.25 17.30 -4.33
CA TRP A 20 5.90 16.15 -3.71
C TRP A 20 4.95 15.45 -2.73
N ASN A 21 4.40 16.20 -1.77
CA ASN A 21 3.46 15.66 -0.80
C ASN A 21 2.21 15.08 -1.49
N TRP A 22 1.66 15.76 -2.49
CA TRP A 22 0.54 15.20 -3.25
C TRP A 22 0.86 13.84 -3.86
N TRP A 23 2.02 13.71 -4.51
CA TRP A 23 2.42 12.45 -5.13
C TRP A 23 2.66 11.35 -4.10
N GLU A 24 3.37 11.66 -3.01
CA GLU A 24 3.70 10.72 -1.95
C GLU A 24 2.44 10.17 -1.25
N TYR A 25 1.55 11.05 -0.79
CA TYR A 25 0.31 10.64 -0.13
C TYR A 25 -0.61 9.88 -1.10
N SER A 26 -0.76 10.35 -2.35
CA SER A 26 -1.58 9.67 -3.36
C SER A 26 -1.08 8.26 -3.64
N THR A 27 0.22 8.09 -3.86
CA THR A 27 0.80 6.78 -4.19
C THR A 27 0.74 5.81 -3.00
N ASN A 28 0.98 6.29 -1.78
CA ASN A 28 0.81 5.50 -0.55
C ASN A 28 -0.66 5.08 -0.35
N GLY A 29 -1.61 6.01 -0.53
CA GLY A 29 -3.04 5.71 -0.49
C GLY A 29 -3.43 4.67 -1.53
N VAL A 30 -3.03 4.84 -2.79
CA VAL A 30 -3.29 3.86 -3.86
C VAL A 30 -2.73 2.49 -3.51
N LEU A 31 -1.50 2.41 -3.01
CA LEU A 31 -0.91 1.15 -2.56
C LEU A 31 -1.77 0.46 -1.51
N LEU A 32 -2.22 1.20 -0.50
CA LEU A 32 -3.02 0.64 0.60
C LEU A 32 -4.40 0.18 0.12
N PHE A 33 -5.09 1.00 -0.67
CA PHE A 33 -6.41 0.65 -1.22
C PHE A 33 -6.34 -0.49 -2.25
N VAL A 34 -5.32 -0.53 -3.10
CA VAL A 34 -5.09 -1.65 -4.04
C VAL A 34 -4.83 -2.94 -3.27
N MET A 35 -4.08 -2.89 -2.17
CA MET A 35 -3.86 -4.05 -1.31
C MET A 35 -5.14 -4.51 -0.61
N ALA A 36 -5.97 -3.57 -0.14
CA ALA A 36 -7.29 -3.88 0.43
C ALA A 36 -8.21 -4.52 -0.60
N TRP A 37 -8.37 -3.87 -1.76
CA TRP A 37 -9.22 -4.38 -2.83
C TRP A 37 -8.73 -5.73 -3.35
N GLY A 38 -7.43 -5.89 -3.60
CA GLY A 38 -6.84 -7.15 -4.03
C GLY A 38 -7.05 -8.29 -3.02
N SER A 39 -7.11 -7.98 -1.71
CA SER A 39 -7.45 -8.98 -0.68
C SER A 39 -8.93 -9.38 -0.74
N ILE A 40 -9.83 -8.41 -0.90
CA ILE A 40 -11.28 -8.63 -1.06
C ILE A 40 -11.58 -9.39 -2.36
N GLU A 41 -10.96 -9.00 -3.46
CA GLU A 41 -11.15 -9.63 -4.77
C GLU A 41 -10.77 -11.11 -4.73
N ARG A 42 -9.62 -11.43 -4.11
CA ARG A 42 -9.18 -12.81 -3.93
C ARG A 42 -10.15 -13.60 -3.05
N HIS A 43 -10.69 -12.98 -2.01
CA HIS A 43 -11.77 -13.57 -1.23
C HIS A 43 -12.97 -13.89 -2.16
N LEU A 44 -13.50 -12.91 -2.88
CA LEU A 44 -14.62 -13.09 -3.81
C LEU A 44 -14.39 -14.21 -4.84
N LEU A 45 -13.20 -14.29 -5.44
CA LEU A 45 -12.80 -15.34 -6.39
C LEU A 45 -12.83 -16.74 -5.80
N VAL A 46 -12.48 -16.89 -4.51
CA VAL A 46 -12.54 -18.18 -3.83
C VAL A 46 -14.00 -18.52 -3.46
N PHE A 47 -14.84 -17.54 -3.09
CA PHE A 47 -16.26 -17.76 -2.71
C PHE A 47 -17.12 -18.08 -3.92
N ASN A 48 -16.98 -17.32 -4.98
CA ASN A 48 -17.89 -17.34 -6.10
C ASN A 48 -17.13 -17.27 -7.42
N ARG A 49 -16.53 -18.41 -7.82
CA ARG A 49 -15.80 -18.50 -9.09
C ARG A 49 -16.66 -18.04 -10.29
N THR A 50 -17.95 -18.35 -10.24
CA THR A 50 -18.92 -18.03 -11.30
C THR A 50 -19.21 -16.53 -11.46
N ILE A 51 -18.84 -15.69 -10.48
CA ILE A 51 -19.01 -14.23 -10.60
C ILE A 51 -18.10 -13.66 -11.68
N MET A 52 -16.95 -14.26 -11.97
CA MET A 52 -15.99 -13.72 -12.95
C MET A 52 -15.99 -14.43 -14.31
N ASP A 53 -16.94 -15.31 -14.58
CA ASP A 53 -16.96 -16.13 -15.82
C ASP A 53 -17.21 -15.30 -17.09
N THR A 54 -17.94 -14.17 -16.98
CA THR A 54 -18.30 -13.35 -18.14
C THR A 54 -17.49 -12.06 -18.20
N LYS A 55 -17.16 -11.60 -19.41
CA LYS A 55 -16.43 -10.34 -19.64
C LYS A 55 -17.11 -9.14 -18.96
N ARG A 56 -18.44 -9.06 -19.06
CA ARG A 56 -19.23 -7.99 -18.43
C ARG A 56 -19.08 -8.01 -16.91
N LYS A 57 -19.28 -9.16 -16.26
CA LYS A 57 -19.12 -9.26 -14.79
C LYS A 57 -17.68 -8.97 -14.37
N ARG A 58 -16.68 -9.44 -15.12
CA ARG A 58 -15.27 -9.14 -14.84
C ARG A 58 -14.99 -7.63 -14.89
N PHE A 59 -15.58 -6.91 -15.84
CA PHE A 59 -15.45 -5.45 -15.88
C PHE A 59 -16.00 -4.80 -14.60
N PHE A 60 -17.21 -5.18 -14.18
CA PHE A 60 -17.85 -4.58 -12.99
C PHE A 60 -17.23 -5.00 -11.65
N TYR A 61 -16.76 -6.24 -11.51
CA TYR A 61 -16.26 -6.78 -10.22
C TYR A 61 -14.74 -6.76 -10.09
N HIS A 62 -13.99 -6.43 -11.14
CA HIS A 62 -12.53 -6.36 -11.08
C HIS A 62 -12.02 -5.03 -11.60
N VAL A 63 -12.34 -4.67 -12.85
CA VAL A 63 -11.76 -3.48 -13.50
C VAL A 63 -12.27 -2.17 -12.89
N LEU A 64 -13.60 -2.03 -12.74
CA LEU A 64 -14.21 -0.81 -12.25
C LEU A 64 -13.79 -0.48 -10.81
N PRO A 65 -13.85 -1.41 -9.83
CA PRO A 65 -13.44 -1.10 -8.47
C PRO A 65 -11.94 -0.84 -8.36
N MET A 66 -11.11 -1.59 -9.12
CA MET A 66 -9.66 -1.37 -9.18
C MET A 66 -9.34 0.04 -9.71
N ALA A 67 -10.01 0.48 -10.78
CA ALA A 67 -9.86 1.83 -11.31
C ALA A 67 -10.31 2.88 -10.28
N SER A 68 -11.43 2.66 -9.60
CA SER A 68 -11.91 3.61 -8.58
C SER A 68 -10.95 3.76 -7.41
N VAL A 69 -10.38 2.65 -6.90
CA VAL A 69 -9.41 2.73 -5.79
C VAL A 69 -8.08 3.33 -6.20
N CYS A 70 -7.72 3.27 -7.48
CA CYS A 70 -6.55 3.96 -8.00
C CYS A 70 -6.80 5.46 -8.17
N ILE A 71 -7.97 5.87 -8.65
CA ILE A 71 -8.27 7.28 -8.97
C ILE A 71 -8.60 8.08 -7.71
N TYR A 72 -9.32 7.49 -6.76
CA TYR A 72 -9.82 8.17 -5.56
C TYR A 72 -8.72 8.89 -4.75
N PRO A 73 -7.60 8.26 -4.36
CA PRO A 73 -6.57 8.93 -3.56
C PRO A 73 -5.96 10.13 -4.28
N PHE A 74 -5.73 10.03 -5.61
CA PHE A 74 -5.18 11.16 -6.38
C PHE A 74 -6.10 12.38 -6.35
N ILE A 75 -7.40 12.18 -6.54
CA ILE A 75 -8.38 13.28 -6.51
C ILE A 75 -8.48 13.87 -5.10
N PHE A 76 -8.59 13.00 -4.10
CA PHE A 76 -8.72 13.41 -2.70
C PHE A 76 -7.51 14.24 -2.24
N TYR A 77 -6.30 13.71 -2.40
CA TYR A 77 -5.07 14.41 -1.99
C TYR A 77 -4.81 15.66 -2.83
N PHE A 78 -5.22 15.68 -4.11
CA PHE A 78 -5.12 16.89 -4.93
C PHE A 78 -5.99 18.01 -4.34
N ALA A 79 -7.23 17.69 -3.98
CA ALA A 79 -8.16 18.67 -3.42
C ALA A 79 -7.66 19.22 -2.07
N ILE A 80 -7.19 18.35 -1.16
CA ILE A 80 -6.82 18.80 0.20
C ILE A 80 -5.42 19.41 0.30
N ILE A 81 -4.48 19.06 -0.60
CA ILE A 81 -3.10 19.59 -0.57
C ILE A 81 -2.94 20.79 -1.50
N ILE A 82 -3.49 20.74 -2.72
CA ILE A 82 -3.25 21.77 -3.74
C ILE A 82 -4.33 22.85 -3.73
N LEU A 83 -5.61 22.48 -3.57
CA LEU A 83 -6.73 23.45 -3.64
C LEU A 83 -7.08 24.07 -2.29
N ASN A 84 -6.62 23.48 -1.19
CA ASN A 84 -6.95 23.95 0.15
C ASN A 84 -6.27 25.29 0.45
N THR A 85 -6.97 26.17 1.17
CA THR A 85 -6.52 27.54 1.46
C THR A 85 -5.50 27.61 2.60
N CYS A 86 -5.16 26.47 3.20
CA CYS A 86 -4.25 26.40 4.31
C CYS A 86 -2.81 26.75 3.85
N LYS A 87 -2.14 27.66 4.58
CA LYS A 87 -0.79 28.11 4.24
C LYS A 87 0.23 27.13 4.82
N ASN A 88 0.78 26.28 3.97
CA ASN A 88 1.86 25.38 4.34
C ASN A 88 3.10 26.17 4.82
N ARG A 89 3.66 25.76 5.95
CA ARG A 89 4.96 26.22 6.45
C ARG A 89 5.91 25.06 6.28
N TRP A 90 6.85 25.18 5.35
CA TRP A 90 7.83 24.13 5.08
C TRP A 90 9.17 24.49 5.71
N ASN A 91 9.72 23.59 6.50
CA ASN A 91 11.13 23.61 6.87
C ASN A 91 11.98 22.97 5.77
N TYR A 92 12.72 23.80 5.02
CA TYR A 92 13.57 23.34 3.92
C TYR A 92 14.92 22.76 4.38
N ASN A 93 15.17 22.71 5.69
CA ASN A 93 16.37 22.10 6.26
C ASN A 93 16.23 20.59 6.48
N GLU A 94 15.03 20.05 6.33
CA GLU A 94 14.76 18.62 6.45
C GLU A 94 14.93 17.88 5.11
N VAL A 95 15.17 16.57 5.18
CA VAL A 95 15.29 15.70 3.99
C VAL A 95 13.98 15.65 3.20
N PHE A 96 12.86 15.67 3.94
CA PHE A 96 11.52 15.58 3.42
C PHE A 96 10.81 16.92 3.55
N CYS A 97 9.91 17.22 2.62
CA CYS A 97 8.95 18.28 2.86
C CYS A 97 8.08 17.85 4.07
N GLU A 98 7.98 18.73 5.07
CA GLU A 98 7.27 18.46 6.32
C GLU A 98 5.80 18.02 6.11
N ILE A 99 5.12 17.74 7.22
CA ILE A 99 3.71 17.38 7.27
C ILE A 99 2.86 18.51 6.63
N PRO A 100 1.96 18.20 5.68
CA PRO A 100 1.07 19.19 5.08
C PRO A 100 0.14 19.81 6.14
N CYS A 101 -0.16 21.10 5.98
CA CYS A 101 -0.80 21.86 7.05
C CYS A 101 -2.25 21.41 7.38
N TYR A 102 -2.96 20.74 6.46
CA TYR A 102 -4.30 20.22 6.74
C TYR A 102 -4.30 19.18 7.87
N LEU A 103 -3.20 18.44 8.06
CA LEU A 103 -3.07 17.47 9.16
C LEU A 103 -2.90 18.15 10.52
N MET A 104 -2.41 19.39 10.55
CA MET A 104 -2.11 20.13 11.78
C MET A 104 -3.23 21.09 12.15
N ASP A 105 -3.71 21.87 11.17
CA ASP A 105 -4.64 22.96 11.39
C ASP A 105 -6.11 22.53 11.28
N GLN A 106 -6.39 21.46 10.50
CA GLN A 106 -7.76 21.04 10.18
C GLN A 106 -8.06 19.63 10.72
N LYS A 107 -8.32 19.55 12.04
CA LYS A 107 -8.59 18.30 12.77
C LYS A 107 -9.63 17.39 12.11
N ILE A 108 -10.68 17.94 11.49
CA ILE A 108 -11.73 17.16 10.83
C ILE A 108 -11.18 16.43 9.61
N LEU A 109 -10.41 17.12 8.76
CA LEU A 109 -9.80 16.53 7.57
C LEU A 109 -8.71 15.54 7.94
N ALA A 110 -7.90 15.87 8.96
CA ALA A 110 -6.90 14.95 9.48
C ALA A 110 -7.53 13.66 10.01
N THR A 111 -8.60 13.77 10.80
CA THR A 111 -9.33 12.61 11.33
C THR A 111 -9.95 11.78 10.21
N TYR A 112 -10.50 12.43 9.19
CA TYR A 112 -11.06 11.75 8.02
C TYR A 112 -9.99 10.97 7.27
N ASP A 113 -8.85 11.60 6.95
CA ASP A 113 -7.72 10.96 6.27
C ASP A 113 -7.24 9.72 7.03
N PHE A 114 -6.98 9.83 8.33
CA PHE A 114 -6.58 8.68 9.13
C PHE A 114 -7.62 7.55 9.15
N ILE A 115 -8.91 7.88 9.30
CA ILE A 115 -9.95 6.86 9.41
C ILE A 115 -10.26 6.22 8.05
N ALA A 116 -10.57 7.05 7.04
CA ALA A 116 -11.06 6.61 5.75
C ALA A 116 -9.94 6.06 4.85
N ASP A 117 -8.78 6.73 4.84
CA ASP A 117 -7.71 6.41 3.91
C ASP A 117 -6.66 5.47 4.49
N VAL A 118 -6.63 5.29 5.82
CA VAL A 118 -5.68 4.39 6.48
C VAL A 118 -6.34 3.29 7.31
N VAL A 119 -7.13 3.61 8.33
CA VAL A 119 -7.71 2.60 9.24
C VAL A 119 -8.67 1.68 8.49
N PHE A 120 -9.58 2.24 7.69
CA PHE A 120 -10.55 1.47 6.92
C PHE A 120 -9.90 0.42 5.99
N PRO A 121 -8.95 0.77 5.10
CA PRO A 121 -8.32 -0.22 4.24
C PRO A 121 -7.45 -1.22 5.03
N VAL A 122 -6.77 -0.81 6.11
CA VAL A 122 -6.03 -1.75 6.98
C VAL A 122 -6.97 -2.78 7.62
N CYS A 123 -8.10 -2.33 8.16
CA CYS A 123 -9.13 -3.23 8.71
C CYS A 123 -9.70 -4.15 7.63
N ALA A 124 -9.98 -3.63 6.43
CA ALA A 124 -10.46 -4.44 5.31
C ALA A 124 -9.45 -5.53 4.90
N ILE A 125 -8.15 -5.19 4.85
CA ILE A 125 -7.07 -6.16 4.62
C ILE A 125 -7.08 -7.23 5.71
N ALA A 126 -7.12 -6.84 6.98
CA ALA A 126 -7.08 -7.77 8.10
C ALA A 126 -8.27 -8.74 8.06
N ILE A 127 -9.49 -8.22 7.91
CA ILE A 127 -10.72 -9.03 7.85
C ILE A 127 -10.67 -9.99 6.65
N ALA A 128 -10.36 -9.48 5.45
CA ALA A 128 -10.31 -10.30 4.24
C ALA A 128 -9.29 -11.45 4.36
N ASN A 129 -8.12 -11.19 4.93
CA ASN A 129 -7.08 -12.20 5.14
C ASN A 129 -7.45 -13.22 6.22
N ILE A 130 -8.03 -12.79 7.35
CA ILE A 130 -8.52 -13.69 8.40
C ILE A 130 -9.59 -14.63 7.84
N SER A 131 -10.58 -14.08 7.11
CA SER A 131 -11.64 -14.90 6.51
C SER A 131 -11.10 -15.89 5.47
N LEU A 132 -10.06 -15.49 4.73
CA LEU A 132 -9.40 -16.36 3.74
C LEU A 132 -8.64 -17.51 4.42
N ILE A 133 -7.94 -17.25 5.53
CA ILE A 133 -7.27 -18.29 6.34
C ILE A 133 -8.29 -19.31 6.84
N PHE A 134 -9.36 -18.83 7.48
CA PHE A 134 -10.41 -19.69 8.04
C PHE A 134 -10.94 -20.67 6.99
N ARG A 135 -11.19 -20.18 5.78
CA ARG A 135 -11.71 -21.01 4.70
C ARG A 135 -10.71 -22.02 4.16
N ILE A 136 -9.44 -21.65 4.04
CA ILE A 136 -8.41 -22.59 3.58
C ILE A 136 -8.22 -23.74 4.57
N VAL A 137 -8.33 -23.45 5.87
CA VAL A 137 -8.32 -24.48 6.91
C VAL A 137 -9.54 -25.41 6.75
N TRP A 138 -10.72 -24.85 6.51
CA TRP A 138 -11.95 -25.64 6.28
C TRP A 138 -11.89 -26.50 5.02
N GLN A 139 -11.39 -25.94 3.91
CA GLN A 139 -11.38 -26.58 2.60
C GLN A 139 -10.30 -27.67 2.46
N LYS A 140 -9.31 -27.69 3.36
CA LYS A 140 -8.26 -28.72 3.43
C LYS A 140 -8.80 -30.15 3.41
N ARG A 141 -10.00 -30.38 4.00
CA ARG A 141 -10.60 -31.71 4.08
C ARG A 141 -11.12 -32.27 2.75
N ARG A 142 -11.37 -31.43 1.73
CA ARG A 142 -12.10 -31.86 0.52
C ARG A 142 -11.26 -31.95 -0.76
N HIS A 143 -10.19 -31.15 -0.91
CA HIS A 143 -9.40 -31.09 -2.17
C HIS A 143 -7.90 -30.81 -1.95
N GLN A 144 -7.07 -31.84 -1.73
CA GLN A 144 -5.66 -31.66 -1.34
C GLN A 144 -4.75 -31.05 -2.44
N ALA A 145 -4.95 -31.37 -3.72
CA ALA A 145 -4.06 -30.93 -4.80
C ALA A 145 -4.21 -29.42 -5.11
N LEU A 146 -5.45 -28.95 -5.28
CA LEU A 146 -5.77 -27.52 -5.46
C LEU A 146 -5.39 -26.69 -4.22
N TRP A 147 -5.52 -27.29 -3.02
CA TRP A 147 -5.17 -26.66 -1.76
C TRP A 147 -3.68 -26.28 -1.69
N ARG A 148 -2.75 -27.16 -2.10
CA ARG A 148 -1.31 -26.84 -2.07
C ARG A 148 -0.97 -25.61 -2.91
N ARG A 149 -1.63 -25.42 -4.06
CA ARG A 149 -1.43 -24.25 -4.93
C ARG A 149 -2.01 -22.97 -4.31
N GLN A 150 -3.23 -23.04 -3.78
CA GLN A 150 -3.88 -21.88 -3.14
C GLN A 150 -3.19 -21.46 -1.83
N TYR A 151 -2.68 -22.42 -1.06
CA TYR A 151 -1.95 -22.17 0.18
C TYR A 151 -0.68 -21.34 -0.03
N LYS A 152 0.10 -21.63 -1.08
CA LYS A 152 1.32 -20.86 -1.40
C LYS A 152 1.02 -19.39 -1.69
N LEU A 153 0.03 -19.11 -2.54
CA LEU A 153 -0.38 -17.74 -2.89
C LEU A 153 -0.98 -17.00 -1.68
N THR A 154 -1.69 -17.72 -0.83
CA THR A 154 -2.25 -17.16 0.40
C THR A 154 -1.16 -16.79 1.39
N ARG A 155 -0.15 -17.65 1.58
CA ARG A 155 0.96 -17.36 2.48
C ARG A 155 1.68 -16.07 2.10
N GLN A 156 1.83 -15.80 0.80
CA GLN A 156 2.39 -14.54 0.29
C GLN A 156 1.55 -13.33 0.73
N LEU A 157 0.23 -13.38 0.52
CA LEU A 157 -0.68 -12.31 0.95
C LEU A 157 -0.61 -12.05 2.44
N ILE A 158 -0.63 -13.11 3.25
CA ILE A 158 -0.59 -12.99 4.70
C ILE A 158 0.71 -12.30 5.11
N PHE A 159 1.84 -12.67 4.50
CA PHE A 159 3.11 -12.03 4.80
C PHE A 159 3.11 -10.54 4.44
N ILE A 160 2.57 -10.19 3.27
CA ILE A 160 2.42 -8.78 2.87
C ILE A 160 1.47 -8.06 3.83
N ALA A 161 0.33 -8.65 4.18
CA ALA A 161 -0.66 -8.05 5.08
C ALA A 161 -0.12 -7.84 6.50
N VAL A 162 0.71 -8.76 7.01
CA VAL A 162 1.40 -8.61 8.29
C VAL A 162 2.38 -7.45 8.22
N ILE A 163 3.19 -7.37 7.16
CA ILE A 163 4.13 -6.25 6.97
C ILE A 163 3.37 -4.93 6.94
N TYR A 164 2.33 -4.81 6.11
CA TYR A 164 1.53 -3.59 6.05
C TYR A 164 0.93 -3.24 7.40
N THR A 165 0.28 -4.19 8.09
CA THR A 165 -0.30 -3.92 9.41
C THR A 165 0.76 -3.49 10.42
N VAL A 166 1.93 -4.16 10.48
CA VAL A 166 3.00 -3.84 11.42
C VAL A 166 3.59 -2.45 11.18
N PHE A 167 3.74 -2.02 9.92
CA PHE A 167 4.31 -0.72 9.60
C PHE A 167 3.29 0.43 9.66
N TRP A 168 2.05 0.19 9.23
CA TRP A 168 0.99 1.21 9.24
C TRP A 168 0.35 1.40 10.62
N PHE A 169 0.26 0.36 11.44
CA PHE A 169 -0.41 0.46 12.74
C PHE A 169 0.25 1.48 13.69
N PRO A 170 1.59 1.47 13.90
CA PRO A 170 2.24 2.47 14.75
C PRO A 170 2.07 3.90 14.23
N LEU A 171 2.08 4.08 12.90
CA LEU A 171 1.86 5.38 12.28
C LEU A 171 0.44 5.88 12.53
N THR A 172 -0.58 5.05 12.26
CA THR A 172 -1.99 5.43 12.47
C THR A 172 -2.29 5.73 13.93
N PHE A 173 -1.78 4.90 14.84
CA PHE A 173 -1.97 5.09 16.26
C PHE A 173 -1.35 6.41 16.73
N ASN A 174 -0.09 6.68 16.38
CA ASN A 174 0.56 7.93 16.75
C ASN A 174 -0.11 9.15 16.08
N GLY A 175 -0.50 9.06 14.82
CA GLY A 175 -1.18 10.14 14.10
C GLY A 175 -2.51 10.52 14.75
N LEU A 176 -3.30 9.53 15.17
CA LEU A 176 -4.53 9.76 15.94
C LEU A 176 -4.21 10.40 17.30
N VAL A 177 -3.24 9.88 18.05
CA VAL A 177 -2.86 10.46 19.35
C VAL A 177 -2.38 11.90 19.21
N ILE A 178 -1.58 12.22 18.19
CA ILE A 178 -1.13 13.58 17.90
C ILE A 178 -2.31 14.51 17.62
N THR A 179 -3.30 14.05 16.86
CA THR A 179 -4.50 14.83 16.53
C THR A 179 -5.27 15.26 17.78
N PHE A 180 -5.26 14.43 18.84
CA PHE A 180 -5.92 14.74 20.11
C PHE A 180 -5.04 15.47 21.13
N THR A 181 -3.74 15.16 21.19
CA THR A 181 -2.83 15.67 22.24
C THR A 181 -1.99 16.87 21.82
N SER A 182 -1.80 17.09 20.52
CA SER A 182 -0.91 18.14 19.97
C SER A 182 0.54 18.06 20.50
N SER A 183 1.02 16.86 20.83
CA SER A 183 2.37 16.65 21.36
C SER A 183 3.44 16.76 20.27
N THR A 184 4.38 17.70 20.43
CA THR A 184 5.52 17.89 19.51
C THR A 184 6.50 16.73 19.52
N ILE A 185 6.67 16.05 20.66
CA ILE A 185 7.56 14.88 20.78
C ILE A 185 7.06 13.75 19.88
N LEU A 186 5.74 13.49 19.90
CA LEU A 186 5.14 12.44 19.07
C LEU A 186 5.23 12.79 17.58
N GLN A 187 5.13 14.07 17.22
CA GLN A 187 5.31 14.53 15.84
C GLN A 187 6.72 14.23 15.34
N ASN A 188 7.76 14.55 16.12
CA ASN A 188 9.15 14.28 15.74
C ASN A 188 9.39 12.76 15.59
N ILE A 189 8.92 11.94 16.54
CA ILE A 189 9.03 10.49 16.43
C ILE A 189 8.30 9.96 15.19
N GLN A 190 7.15 10.54 14.86
CA GLN A 190 6.39 10.12 13.70
C GLN A 190 7.14 10.36 12.38
N VAL A 191 7.68 11.57 12.21
CA VAL A 191 8.42 11.96 11.00
C VAL A 191 9.72 11.18 10.88
N GLU A 192 10.52 11.11 11.95
CA GLU A 192 11.86 10.50 11.90
C GLU A 192 11.81 8.97 11.80
N CYS A 193 10.93 8.33 12.58
CA CYS A 193 10.91 6.88 12.67
C CYS A 193 9.87 6.25 11.74
N PHE A 194 8.59 6.65 11.85
CA PHE A 194 7.52 5.90 11.20
C PHE A 194 7.40 6.17 9.69
N PHE A 195 7.59 7.42 9.26
CA PHE A 195 7.60 7.74 7.82
C PHE A 195 8.74 7.01 7.08
N PHE A 196 9.93 6.95 7.67
CA PHE A 196 11.05 6.21 7.08
C PHE A 196 10.74 4.71 6.94
N LEU A 197 10.09 4.11 7.95
CA LEU A 197 9.71 2.70 7.90
C LEU A 197 8.66 2.41 6.81
N LEU A 198 7.73 3.32 6.55
CA LEU A 198 6.77 3.16 5.45
C LEU A 198 7.45 3.09 4.09
N HIS A 199 8.48 3.91 3.86
CA HIS A 199 9.25 3.91 2.61
C HIS A 199 9.99 2.60 2.36
N MET A 200 10.24 1.80 3.40
CA MET A 200 10.84 0.47 3.26
C MET A 200 9.84 -0.57 2.75
N VAL A 201 8.53 -0.38 2.95
CA VAL A 201 7.50 -1.36 2.56
C VAL A 201 7.51 -1.65 1.05
N PRO A 202 7.47 -0.64 0.15
CA PRO A 202 7.55 -0.88 -1.29
C PRO A 202 8.85 -1.57 -1.72
N SER A 203 9.95 -1.26 -1.04
CA SER A 203 11.26 -1.88 -1.29
C SER A 203 11.30 -3.37 -0.93
N LEU A 204 10.51 -3.80 0.06
CA LEU A 204 10.41 -5.21 0.49
C LEU A 204 9.46 -6.05 -0.37
N LEU A 205 8.43 -5.44 -0.98
CA LEU A 205 7.46 -6.12 -1.85
C LEU A 205 8.06 -7.02 -2.95
N PRO A 206 9.07 -6.60 -3.74
CA PRO A 206 9.66 -7.45 -4.76
C PRO A 206 10.33 -8.69 -4.17
N PHE A 207 11.01 -8.58 -3.02
CA PHE A 207 11.64 -9.71 -2.35
C PHE A 207 10.61 -10.74 -1.87
N ILE A 208 9.50 -10.26 -1.30
CA ILE A 208 8.38 -11.12 -0.87
C ILE A 208 7.74 -11.81 -2.07
N SER A 209 7.62 -11.10 -3.19
CA SER A 209 7.03 -11.64 -4.41
C SER A 209 7.91 -12.71 -5.05
N LEU A 210 9.23 -12.49 -5.10
CA LEU A 210 10.21 -13.44 -5.62
C LEU A 210 10.27 -14.72 -4.79
N THR A 211 10.26 -14.62 -3.46
CA THR A 211 10.27 -15.80 -2.57
C THR A 211 9.01 -16.66 -2.71
N CYS A 212 7.90 -16.08 -3.16
CA CYS A 212 6.61 -16.77 -3.29
C CYS A 212 6.33 -17.29 -4.70
N LEU A 213 6.91 -16.69 -5.76
CA LEU A 213 6.89 -17.22 -7.12
C LEU A 213 7.87 -18.40 -7.28
N SER A 214 7.61 -19.50 -6.57
CA SER A 214 8.39 -20.74 -6.72
C SER A 214 8.43 -21.27 -8.17
N ASN A 215 7.44 -20.95 -9.00
CA ASN A 215 7.42 -21.31 -10.42
C ASN A 215 8.36 -20.42 -11.26
N PHE A 216 8.52 -19.14 -10.93
CA PHE A 216 9.46 -18.27 -11.65
C PHE A 216 10.90 -18.63 -11.33
N MET A 217 11.21 -18.91 -10.07
CA MET A 217 12.50 -19.51 -9.69
C MET A 217 12.77 -20.80 -10.45
N GLN A 218 11.77 -21.67 -10.64
CA GLN A 218 11.94 -22.87 -11.46
C GLN A 218 12.17 -22.58 -12.95
N ILE A 219 11.61 -21.50 -13.50
CA ILE A 219 11.83 -21.06 -14.89
C ILE A 219 13.21 -20.43 -15.04
N VAL A 220 13.62 -19.56 -14.12
CA VAL A 220 14.94 -18.90 -14.12
C VAL A 220 16.07 -19.90 -13.84
N LEU A 221 15.85 -20.87 -12.94
CA LEU A 221 16.83 -21.92 -12.63
C LEU A 221 16.82 -23.06 -13.66
N LYS A 222 15.72 -23.25 -14.40
CA LYS A 222 15.77 -24.05 -15.64
C LYS A 222 16.47 -23.23 -16.71
N LYS A 223 17.80 -23.27 -16.66
CA LYS A 223 18.71 -22.83 -17.72
C LYS A 223 18.08 -23.22 -19.08
N PRO A 224 17.87 -22.28 -20.02
CA PRO A 224 17.38 -22.66 -21.34
C PRO A 224 18.38 -23.67 -21.90
N ARG A 225 17.93 -24.91 -22.13
CA ARG A 225 18.70 -25.85 -22.93
C ARG A 225 18.79 -25.20 -24.30
N MET A 226 19.92 -24.56 -24.60
CA MET A 226 20.24 -24.16 -25.97
C MET A 226 20.24 -25.46 -26.78
N VAL A 227 19.16 -25.67 -27.52
CA VAL A 227 19.11 -26.71 -28.54
C VAL A 227 20.06 -26.24 -29.62
N VAL A 228 21.26 -26.80 -29.64
CA VAL A 228 22.21 -26.58 -30.73
C VAL A 228 21.58 -27.23 -31.96
N VAL A 229 21.04 -26.39 -32.85
CA VAL A 229 20.56 -26.84 -34.15
C VAL A 229 21.80 -27.14 -35.00
N PRO A 230 22.01 -28.38 -35.46
CA PRO A 230 23.10 -28.67 -36.38
C PRO A 230 22.87 -27.92 -37.70
N LEU A 231 23.89 -27.21 -38.16
CA LEU A 231 23.88 -26.56 -39.49
C LEU A 231 23.91 -27.64 -40.58
N PRO A 232 23.16 -27.43 -41.69
CA PRO A 232 23.06 -28.36 -42.82
C PRO A 232 24.36 -28.46 -43.64
#